data_AF-A0A7Y4QPL0-F1
#
_entry.id   AF-A0A7Y4QPL0-F1
#
_cell.length_a   1.000
_cell.length_b   1.000
_cell.length_c   1.000
_cell.angle_alpha   90.00
_cell.angle_beta   90.00
_cell.angle_gamma   90.00
#
_symmetry.space_group_name_H-M   'P 1'
#
loop_
_entity.id
_entity.type
_entity.pdbx_description
1 polymer ?
#
loop_
_entity_poly.entity_id
_entity_poly.type
_entity_poly.pdbx_seq_one_letter_code
_entity_poly.pdbx_strand_id
1 'polypeptide(L)'
;MKTKLFALAFICVSTGAFAQGKINMVNDSTRLVYFAATLPADAAFYGQKVPAVLPSGITLMVDLYGGTTQDSMTLQRTTVINPAIPGSFGPITFTSVNLPGDVDAFFQIQVRDSAYPTAQLAMLGGSYIGFSQIFTMRPGTSIAFNAINNPGGTALSTWQPGTYDLGGGEFGAIVIPLIPEPSSLAILGVGAACFQFFRRRR
;
A
#
# COMPACT_ATOMS: atom_id res chain seq x y z
N MET A 1 -4.04 -17.57 47.85
CA MET A 1 -3.54 -18.02 46.52
C MET A 1 -4.28 -17.36 45.36
N LYS A 2 -5.61 -17.20 45.38
CA LYS A 2 -6.40 -16.55 44.30
C LYS A 2 -5.93 -15.12 43.93
N THR A 3 -5.51 -14.32 44.91
CA THR A 3 -5.04 -12.93 44.69
C THR A 3 -3.70 -12.85 43.96
N LYS A 4 -2.80 -13.81 44.16
CA LYS A 4 -1.49 -13.86 43.46
C LYS A 4 -1.65 -14.32 42.01
N LEU A 5 -2.62 -15.19 41.74
CA LEU A 5 -2.95 -15.64 40.39
C LEU A 5 -3.56 -14.49 39.54
N PHE A 6 -4.43 -13.69 40.15
CA PHE A 6 -5.01 -12.50 39.50
C PHE A 6 -3.95 -11.44 39.18
N ALA A 7 -3.02 -11.18 40.09
CA ALA A 7 -1.91 -10.25 39.85
C ALA A 7 -0.99 -10.71 38.71
N LEU A 8 -0.65 -12.01 38.66
CA LEU A 8 0.19 -12.56 37.60
C LEU A 8 -0.52 -12.49 36.22
N ALA A 9 -1.81 -12.80 36.18
CA ALA A 9 -2.61 -12.67 34.97
C ALA A 9 -2.69 -11.22 34.47
N PHE A 10 -2.85 -10.24 35.36
CA PHE A 10 -2.85 -8.82 35.00
C PHE A 10 -1.50 -8.33 34.45
N ILE A 11 -0.39 -8.85 34.97
CA ILE A 11 0.96 -8.53 34.49
C ILE A 11 1.21 -9.16 33.10
N CYS A 12 0.79 -10.40 32.88
CA CYS A 12 0.92 -11.07 31.59
C CYS A 12 0.04 -10.43 30.50
N VAL A 13 -1.17 -9.97 30.84
CA VAL A 13 -2.07 -9.29 29.88
C VAL A 13 -1.56 -7.88 29.54
N SER A 14 -1.04 -7.16 30.53
CA SER A 14 -0.49 -5.82 30.28
C SER A 14 0.80 -5.85 29.45
N THR A 15 1.72 -6.78 29.71
CA THR A 15 2.94 -6.96 28.90
C THR A 15 2.64 -7.28 27.43
N GLY A 16 1.63 -8.12 27.15
CA GLY A 16 1.20 -8.41 25.78
C GLY A 16 0.67 -7.18 25.03
N ALA A 17 -0.04 -6.28 25.71
CA ALA A 17 -0.54 -5.04 25.10
C ALA A 17 0.57 -4.02 24.78
N PHE A 18 1.68 -4.03 25.52
CA PHE A 18 2.84 -3.17 25.27
C PHE A 18 3.77 -3.70 24.18
N ALA A 19 3.75 -5.02 23.91
CA ALA A 19 4.57 -5.65 22.89
C ALA A 19 4.01 -5.50 21.47
N GLN A 20 2.78 -5.03 21.30
CA GLN A 20 2.19 -4.82 19.97
C GLN A 20 2.75 -3.58 19.27
N GLY A 21 3.05 -3.72 17.99
CA GLY A 21 3.64 -2.67 17.17
C GLY A 21 2.65 -1.54 16.87
N LYS A 22 3.06 -0.31 17.14
CA LYS A 22 2.26 0.90 16.91
C LYS A 22 2.76 1.68 15.71
N ILE A 23 1.86 1.91 14.76
CA ILE A 23 2.19 2.37 13.41
C ILE A 23 1.34 3.58 13.06
N ASN A 24 1.98 4.62 12.53
CA ASN A 24 1.33 5.76 11.89
C ASN A 24 1.54 5.65 10.37
N MET A 25 0.47 5.32 9.65
CA MET A 25 0.47 5.24 8.19
C MET A 25 0.24 6.64 7.63
N VAL A 26 1.33 7.27 7.20
CA VAL A 26 1.37 8.61 6.62
C VAL A 26 2.55 8.69 5.64
N ASN A 27 2.41 9.49 4.60
CA ASN A 27 3.50 9.87 3.70
C ASN A 27 3.78 11.38 3.77
N ASP A 28 4.90 11.81 3.21
CA ASP A 28 5.30 13.21 3.13
C ASP A 28 5.34 13.70 1.69
N SER A 29 5.73 14.97 1.52
CA SER A 29 5.89 15.63 0.22
C SER A 29 6.86 14.91 -0.71
N THR A 30 7.76 14.06 -0.19
CA THR A 30 8.75 13.34 -1.02
C THR A 30 8.31 11.91 -1.37
N ARG A 31 7.15 11.46 -0.86
CA ARG A 31 6.66 10.08 -1.05
C ARG A 31 5.20 10.05 -1.50
N LEU A 32 4.86 10.93 -2.44
CA LEU A 32 3.49 11.08 -2.92
C LEU A 32 3.11 9.99 -3.92
N VAL A 33 1.80 9.77 -4.05
CA VAL A 33 1.20 8.97 -5.12
C VAL A 33 0.93 9.87 -6.33
N TYR A 34 1.34 9.44 -7.51
CA TYR A 34 1.17 10.20 -8.75
C TYR A 34 0.78 9.30 -9.92
N PHE A 35 0.18 9.90 -10.94
CA PHE A 35 -0.15 9.20 -12.17
C PHE A 35 1.02 9.21 -13.16
N ALA A 36 1.39 8.03 -13.66
CA ALA A 36 2.21 7.92 -14.87
C ALA A 36 1.41 7.44 -16.09
N ALA A 37 0.17 7.00 -15.91
CA ALA A 37 -0.80 6.84 -16.97
C ALA A 37 -2.21 6.88 -16.37
N THR A 38 -3.18 7.25 -17.19
CA THR A 38 -4.56 7.51 -16.75
C THR A 38 -5.58 6.96 -17.73
N LEU A 39 -6.76 6.63 -17.22
CA LEU A 39 -7.93 6.40 -18.05
C LEU A 39 -8.29 7.69 -18.80
N PRO A 40 -8.97 7.61 -19.96
CA PRO A 40 -9.31 8.79 -20.75
C PRO A 40 -10.04 9.90 -19.97
N ALA A 41 -10.90 9.51 -19.02
CA ALA A 41 -11.62 10.44 -18.15
C ALA A 41 -10.70 11.23 -17.19
N ASP A 42 -9.53 10.68 -16.87
CA ASP A 42 -8.57 11.25 -15.92
C ASP A 42 -7.29 11.74 -16.62
N ALA A 43 -7.30 11.85 -17.96
CA ALA A 43 -6.15 12.22 -18.79
C ALA A 43 -5.44 13.51 -18.33
N ALA A 44 -6.21 14.46 -17.79
CA ALA A 44 -5.70 15.74 -17.27
C ALA A 44 -4.73 15.61 -16.08
N PHE A 45 -4.74 14.47 -15.37
CA PHE A 45 -3.89 14.21 -14.21
C PHE A 45 -2.60 13.47 -14.53
N TYR A 46 -2.29 13.22 -15.81
CA TYR A 46 -1.01 12.61 -16.19
C TYR A 46 0.17 13.41 -15.64
N GLY A 47 1.10 12.73 -14.96
CA GLY A 47 2.27 13.34 -14.33
C GLY A 47 1.96 14.17 -13.08
N GLN A 48 0.72 14.14 -12.59
CA GLN A 48 0.29 14.91 -11.42
C GLN A 48 0.04 14.02 -10.21
N LYS A 49 0.00 14.66 -9.04
CA LYS A 49 -0.45 14.07 -7.78
C LYS A 49 -1.87 13.54 -7.93
N VAL A 50 -2.12 12.35 -7.38
CA VAL A 50 -3.45 11.73 -7.40
C VAL A 50 -4.43 12.53 -6.53
N PRO A 51 -5.56 13.05 -7.06
CA PRO A 51 -6.59 13.66 -6.23
C PRO A 51 -7.39 12.59 -5.48
N ALA A 52 -8.07 12.97 -4.40
CA ALA A 52 -8.87 12.02 -3.62
C ALA A 52 -10.12 11.51 -4.34
N VAL A 53 -10.67 12.31 -5.27
CA VAL A 53 -11.80 11.95 -6.12
C VAL A 53 -11.39 12.15 -7.57
N LEU A 54 -11.51 11.09 -8.36
CA LEU A 54 -11.20 11.13 -9.79
C LEU A 54 -12.44 11.54 -10.59
N PRO A 55 -12.30 12.29 -11.70
CA PRO A 55 -13.40 12.56 -12.62
C PRO A 55 -14.12 11.31 -13.13
N SER A 56 -13.40 10.19 -13.25
CA SER A 56 -13.99 8.87 -13.53
C SER A 56 -14.95 8.35 -12.46
N GLY A 57 -15.02 8.99 -11.28
CA GLY A 57 -15.79 8.52 -10.13
C GLY A 57 -15.09 7.43 -9.32
N ILE A 58 -13.89 7.01 -9.74
CA ILE A 58 -13.10 5.99 -9.04
C ILE A 58 -12.52 6.59 -7.76
N THR A 59 -12.63 5.84 -6.66
CA THR A 59 -11.95 6.11 -5.40
C THR A 59 -10.79 5.16 -5.24
N LEU A 60 -9.61 5.68 -4.91
CA LEU A 60 -8.43 4.86 -4.67
C LEU A 60 -8.28 4.57 -3.17
N MET A 61 -8.06 3.30 -2.86
CA MET A 61 -7.68 2.81 -1.54
C MET A 61 -6.17 2.61 -1.46
N VAL A 62 -5.62 2.88 -0.28
CA VAL A 62 -4.22 2.68 0.07
C VAL A 62 -4.17 1.62 1.16
N ASP A 63 -3.63 0.47 0.83
CA ASP A 63 -3.45 -0.68 1.71
C ASP A 63 -2.00 -0.75 2.19
N LEU A 64 -1.81 -0.92 3.50
CA LEU A 64 -0.50 -1.20 4.10
C LEU A 64 -0.42 -2.68 4.44
N TYR A 65 0.46 -3.38 3.75
CA TYR A 65 0.85 -4.75 4.07
C TYR A 65 2.07 -4.73 4.98
N GLY A 66 2.11 -5.67 5.92
CA GLY A 66 3.23 -5.80 6.85
C GLY A 66 3.44 -7.25 7.32
N GLY A 67 4.68 -7.60 7.61
CA GLY A 67 5.07 -8.96 8.02
C GLY A 67 6.44 -8.98 8.70
N THR A 68 6.72 -10.06 9.45
CA THR A 68 8.06 -10.31 10.01
C THR A 68 9.06 -10.79 8.96
N THR A 69 8.57 -11.18 7.79
CA THR A 69 9.38 -11.51 6.61
C THR A 69 8.80 -10.84 5.37
N GLN A 70 9.65 -10.57 4.39
CA GLN A 70 9.27 -9.96 3.12
C GLN A 70 8.26 -10.81 2.32
N ASP A 71 8.38 -12.14 2.40
CA ASP A 71 7.55 -13.06 1.61
C ASP A 71 6.20 -13.40 2.26
N SER A 72 5.97 -12.98 3.52
CA SER A 72 4.77 -13.30 4.30
C SER A 72 4.17 -12.05 4.93
N MET A 73 3.80 -11.08 4.11
CA MET A 73 3.09 -9.88 4.55
C MET A 73 1.57 -10.08 4.52
N THR A 74 0.88 -9.52 5.50
CA THR A 74 -0.59 -9.50 5.58
C THR A 74 -1.10 -8.07 5.65
N LEU A 75 -2.33 -7.85 5.19
CA LEU A 75 -2.98 -6.54 5.26
C LEU A 75 -3.08 -6.09 6.73
N GLN A 76 -2.47 -4.95 7.05
CA GLN A 76 -2.52 -4.35 8.38
C GLN A 76 -3.63 -3.32 8.47
N ARG A 77 -3.73 -2.44 7.47
CA ARG A 77 -4.71 -1.36 7.45
C ARG A 77 -4.97 -0.87 6.03
N THR A 78 -6.17 -0.33 5.83
CA THR A 78 -6.58 0.39 4.62
C THR A 78 -6.94 1.82 4.98
N THR A 79 -6.56 2.76 4.13
CA THR A 79 -6.99 4.17 4.13
C THR A 79 -7.29 4.61 2.70
N VAL A 80 -7.59 5.89 2.51
CA VAL A 80 -7.84 6.52 1.19
C VAL A 80 -6.81 7.63 0.94
N ILE A 81 -6.80 8.16 -0.29
CA ILE A 81 -6.07 9.40 -0.58
C ILE A 81 -6.71 10.56 0.19
N ASN A 82 -5.87 11.43 0.75
CA ASN A 82 -6.30 12.58 1.54
C ASN A 82 -7.02 13.62 0.65
N PRO A 83 -8.25 14.02 0.97
CA PRO A 83 -8.98 15.03 0.20
C PRO A 83 -8.37 16.43 0.25
N ALA A 84 -7.59 16.76 1.28
CA ALA A 84 -7.00 18.09 1.44
C ALA A 84 -5.65 18.24 0.71
N ILE A 85 -4.90 17.14 0.52
CA ILE A 85 -3.54 17.18 -0.03
C ILE A 85 -3.41 16.02 -1.05
N PRO A 86 -3.50 16.31 -2.36
CA PRO A 86 -3.34 15.32 -3.41
C PRO A 86 -2.07 14.49 -3.27
N GLY A 87 -2.17 13.19 -3.56
CA GLY A 87 -1.07 12.22 -3.49
C GLY A 87 -0.67 11.81 -2.07
N SER A 88 -1.22 12.45 -1.03
CA SER A 88 -0.97 12.05 0.36
C SER A 88 -2.02 11.06 0.87
N PHE A 89 -1.66 10.27 1.88
CA PHE A 89 -2.58 9.33 2.52
C PHE A 89 -3.46 10.05 3.54
N GLY A 90 -4.70 9.60 3.70
CA GLY A 90 -5.47 9.88 4.90
C GLY A 90 -4.73 9.27 6.09
N PRO A 91 -4.13 10.09 6.97
CA PRO A 91 -3.23 9.58 8.00
C PRO A 91 -4.00 8.70 8.98
N ILE A 92 -3.44 7.55 9.33
CA ILE A 92 -4.09 6.61 10.25
C ILE A 92 -3.10 5.97 11.21
N THR A 93 -3.41 6.02 12.50
CA THR A 93 -2.66 5.34 13.54
C THR A 93 -3.36 4.03 13.92
N PHE A 94 -2.59 2.96 14.12
CA PHE A 94 -3.13 1.68 14.53
C PHE A 94 -2.10 0.84 15.29
N THR A 95 -2.61 -0.15 16.03
CA THR A 95 -1.79 -1.15 16.72
C THR A 95 -1.92 -2.46 15.95
N SER A 96 -0.80 -3.03 15.51
CA SER A 96 -0.76 -4.31 14.82
C SER A 96 -0.82 -5.45 15.82
N VAL A 97 -1.70 -6.42 15.56
CA VAL A 97 -1.82 -7.65 16.36
C VAL A 97 -0.69 -8.64 16.04
N ASN A 98 -0.12 -8.55 14.84
CA ASN A 98 0.80 -9.57 14.29
C ASN A 98 2.24 -9.07 14.18
N LEU A 99 2.48 -7.78 14.40
CA LEU A 99 3.81 -7.20 14.35
C LEU A 99 4.21 -6.73 15.75
N PRO A 100 5.32 -7.22 16.30
CA PRO A 100 5.83 -6.72 17.57
C PRO A 100 6.35 -5.29 17.45
N GLY A 101 6.23 -4.52 18.52
CA GLY A 101 6.88 -3.22 18.67
C GLY A 101 8.38 -3.38 18.91
N ASP A 102 9.16 -2.36 18.53
CA ASP A 102 10.63 -2.29 18.67
C ASP A 102 11.41 -3.40 17.93
N VAL A 103 10.76 -4.12 17.03
CA VAL A 103 11.36 -5.13 16.17
C VAL A 103 11.17 -4.73 14.72
N ASP A 104 12.23 -4.82 13.91
CA ASP A 104 12.16 -4.47 12.50
C ASP A 104 11.19 -5.41 11.77
N ALA A 105 10.29 -4.84 10.98
CA ALA A 105 9.31 -5.55 10.16
C ALA A 105 9.34 -5.03 8.74
N PHE A 106 8.86 -5.85 7.81
CA PHE A 106 8.76 -5.55 6.39
C PHE A 106 7.38 -5.01 6.06
N PHE A 107 7.33 -4.03 5.16
CA PHE A 107 6.12 -3.35 4.75
C PHE A 107 6.11 -3.09 3.25
N GLN A 108 4.91 -3.03 2.70
CA GLN A 108 4.65 -2.58 1.34
C GLN A 108 3.31 -1.84 1.30
N ILE A 109 3.28 -0.75 0.55
CA ILE A 109 2.05 -0.01 0.27
C ILE A 109 1.53 -0.45 -1.09
N GLN A 110 0.24 -0.73 -1.14
CA GLN A 110 -0.48 -1.05 -2.37
C GLN A 110 -1.62 -0.05 -2.54
N VAL A 111 -1.67 0.62 -3.69
CA VAL A 111 -2.79 1.48 -4.07
C VAL A 111 -3.65 0.70 -5.05
N ARG A 112 -4.97 0.76 -4.89
CA ARG A 112 -5.92 0.09 -5.79
C ARG A 112 -7.21 0.87 -5.93
N ASP A 113 -7.94 0.59 -7.00
CA ASP A 113 -9.35 0.95 -7.11
C ASP A 113 -10.19 0.26 -6.02
N SER A 114 -11.01 1.05 -5.33
CA SER A 114 -11.98 0.62 -4.31
C SER A 114 -12.96 -0.45 -4.77
N ALA A 115 -13.25 -0.54 -6.07
CA ALA A 115 -14.15 -1.55 -6.63
C ALA A 115 -13.61 -2.98 -6.50
N TYR A 116 -12.31 -3.15 -6.27
CA TYR A 116 -11.64 -4.45 -6.18
C TYR A 116 -11.09 -4.69 -4.78
N PRO A 117 -11.13 -5.92 -4.24
CA PRO A 117 -10.66 -6.18 -2.88
C PRO A 117 -9.13 -6.27 -2.76
N THR A 118 -8.40 -6.44 -3.87
CA THR A 118 -6.94 -6.49 -3.89
C THR A 118 -6.38 -5.77 -5.12
N ALA A 119 -5.12 -5.32 -5.03
CA ALA A 119 -4.44 -4.68 -6.16
C ALA A 119 -4.28 -5.63 -7.36
N GLN A 120 -4.10 -6.93 -7.11
CA GLN A 120 -4.02 -7.94 -8.17
C GLN A 120 -5.34 -8.08 -8.93
N LEU A 121 -6.48 -7.99 -8.25
CA LEU A 121 -7.78 -8.03 -8.92
C LEU A 121 -8.08 -6.73 -9.66
N ALA A 122 -7.67 -5.58 -9.13
CA ALA A 122 -7.74 -4.31 -9.85
C ALA A 122 -6.89 -4.33 -11.12
N MET A 123 -5.68 -4.91 -11.05
CA MET A 123 -4.80 -5.14 -12.19
C MET A 123 -5.48 -5.99 -13.28
N LEU A 124 -6.06 -7.13 -12.90
CA LEU A 124 -6.75 -8.02 -13.83
C LEU A 124 -8.00 -7.36 -14.44
N GLY A 125 -8.63 -6.47 -13.68
CA GLY A 125 -9.75 -5.65 -14.14
C GLY A 125 -9.35 -4.43 -14.97
N GLY A 126 -8.06 -4.25 -15.28
CA GLY A 126 -7.57 -3.09 -16.06
C GLY A 126 -7.73 -1.75 -15.35
N SER A 127 -7.87 -1.74 -14.02
CA SER A 127 -8.06 -0.54 -13.22
C SER A 127 -6.74 -0.05 -12.60
N TYR A 128 -6.82 1.04 -11.85
CA TYR A 128 -5.69 1.68 -11.20
C TYR A 128 -5.10 0.79 -10.11
N ILE A 129 -3.77 0.67 -10.17
CA ILE A 129 -2.95 0.03 -9.16
C ILE A 129 -1.69 0.84 -8.92
N GLY A 130 -1.03 0.66 -7.78
CA GLY A 130 0.31 1.18 -7.52
C GLY A 130 0.98 0.42 -6.40
N PHE A 131 2.31 0.33 -6.44
CA PHE A 131 3.09 -0.36 -5.41
C PHE A 131 4.25 0.53 -4.98
N SER A 132 4.53 0.56 -3.69
CA SER A 132 5.84 1.01 -3.21
C SER A 132 6.87 -0.11 -3.38
N GLN A 133 8.16 0.25 -3.30
CA GLN A 133 9.18 -0.71 -2.91
C GLN A 133 8.82 -1.33 -1.55
N ILE A 134 9.30 -2.55 -1.33
CA ILE A 134 9.28 -3.13 0.01
C ILE A 134 10.33 -2.39 0.84
N PHE A 135 9.94 -2.02 2.06
CA PHE A 135 10.81 -1.33 3.00
C PHE A 135 10.68 -1.96 4.38
N THR A 136 11.64 -1.64 5.23
CA THR A 136 11.62 -2.00 6.64
C THR A 136 11.33 -0.78 7.48
N MET A 137 10.65 -1.00 8.62
CA MET A 137 10.63 -0.05 9.71
C MET A 137 10.48 -0.78 11.03
N ARG A 138 10.71 -0.06 12.12
CA ARG A 138 10.48 -0.50 13.47
C ARG A 138 9.18 0.10 14.03
N PRO A 139 8.11 -0.70 14.22
CA PRO A 139 6.90 -0.23 14.88
C PRO A 139 7.20 0.28 16.29
N GLY A 140 6.44 1.29 16.75
CA GLY A 140 6.61 1.85 18.08
C GLY A 140 6.10 0.91 19.17
N THR A 141 6.52 1.18 20.41
CA THR A 141 6.02 0.53 21.63
C THR A 141 5.25 1.54 22.48
N SER A 142 4.32 1.07 23.33
CA SER A 142 3.64 1.90 24.33
C SER A 142 2.82 3.08 23.75
N ILE A 143 3.15 4.36 23.93
CA ILE A 143 2.30 5.49 23.48
C ILE A 143 2.68 5.98 22.07
N ALA A 144 3.92 5.74 21.63
CA ALA A 144 4.44 6.31 20.39
C ALA A 144 3.98 5.49 19.17
N PHE A 145 3.38 6.16 18.19
CA PHE A 145 3.08 5.59 16.88
C PHE A 145 4.15 6.05 15.88
N ASN A 146 4.99 5.12 15.48
CA ASN A 146 6.09 5.39 14.56
C ASN A 146 5.56 5.56 13.15
N ALA A 147 5.95 6.64 12.47
CA ALA A 147 5.51 6.93 11.11
C ALA A 147 6.28 6.12 10.07
N ILE A 148 5.57 5.54 9.10
CA ILE A 148 6.15 4.67 8.06
C ILE A 148 7.12 5.39 7.13
N ASN A 149 7.07 6.72 7.05
CA ASN A 149 7.93 7.53 6.20
C ASN A 149 9.11 8.15 6.95
N ASN A 150 9.31 7.86 8.24
CA ASN A 150 10.30 8.54 9.05
C ASN A 150 11.67 7.84 9.01
N PRO A 151 12.67 8.37 8.28
CA PRO A 151 14.00 7.76 8.22
C PRO A 151 14.83 8.04 9.49
N GLY A 152 14.46 9.05 10.30
CA GLY A 152 15.18 9.43 11.52
C GLY A 152 14.46 9.03 12.81
N GLY A 153 15.16 8.83 13.91
CA GLY A 153 14.55 8.51 15.21
C GLY A 153 14.26 7.02 15.43
N THR A 154 13.26 6.69 16.26
CA THR A 154 12.99 5.31 16.74
C THR A 154 12.36 4.38 15.70
N ALA A 155 11.78 4.92 14.63
CA ALA A 155 11.09 4.15 13.60
C ALA A 155 12.04 3.56 12.55
N LEU A 156 13.17 4.23 12.28
CA LEU A 156 14.17 3.84 11.28
C LEU A 156 13.56 3.25 9.99
N SER A 157 12.68 4.01 9.34
CA SER A 157 12.10 3.56 8.07
C SER A 157 13.12 3.64 6.93
N THR A 158 13.27 2.55 6.19
CA THR A 158 14.08 2.50 4.97
C THR A 158 13.28 2.89 3.72
N TRP A 159 12.02 3.33 3.89
CA TRP A 159 11.19 3.78 2.78
C TRP A 159 11.83 5.00 2.10
N GLN A 160 12.45 4.78 0.94
CA GLN A 160 13.15 5.84 0.21
C GLN A 160 12.19 6.90 -0.36
N PRO A 161 12.62 8.17 -0.43
CA PRO A 161 11.95 9.20 -1.21
C PRO A 161 11.72 8.77 -2.67
N GLY A 162 10.71 9.36 -3.28
CA GLY A 162 10.43 9.24 -4.70
C GLY A 162 11.46 9.95 -5.56
N THR A 163 11.52 9.58 -6.85
CA THR A 163 12.46 10.15 -7.82
C THR A 163 11.76 11.00 -8.89
N TYR A 164 10.43 10.93 -8.99
CA TYR A 164 9.68 11.70 -9.98
C TYR A 164 9.35 13.09 -9.42
N ASP A 165 9.87 14.15 -10.05
CA ASP A 165 9.62 15.53 -9.64
C ASP A 165 8.18 15.94 -9.98
N LEU A 166 7.41 16.33 -8.97
CA LEU A 166 6.03 16.83 -9.10
C LEU A 166 5.97 18.36 -9.01
N GLY A 167 7.11 19.02 -8.91
CA GLY A 167 7.26 20.46 -8.73
C GLY A 167 7.25 20.87 -7.25
N GLY A 168 7.79 22.06 -6.95
CA GLY A 168 7.73 22.64 -5.61
C GLY A 168 8.48 21.86 -4.52
N GLY A 169 9.42 20.99 -4.90
CA GLY A 169 10.14 20.10 -3.96
C GLY A 169 9.34 18.86 -3.55
N GLU A 170 8.23 18.57 -4.21
CA GLU A 170 7.44 17.36 -4.02
C GLU A 170 7.91 16.24 -4.97
N PHE A 171 7.90 15.00 -4.48
CA PHE A 171 8.34 13.83 -5.24
C PHE A 171 7.35 12.68 -5.17
N GLY A 172 7.18 12.02 -6.31
CA GLY A 172 6.35 10.82 -6.48
C GLY A 172 7.14 9.55 -6.17
N ALA A 173 6.70 8.79 -5.17
CA ALA A 173 7.30 7.49 -4.80
C ALA A 173 6.43 6.30 -5.23
N ILE A 174 5.11 6.49 -5.35
CA ILE A 174 4.20 5.44 -5.81
C ILE A 174 3.59 5.88 -7.13
N VAL A 175 3.87 5.10 -8.16
CA VAL A 175 3.34 5.33 -9.49
C VAL A 175 2.02 4.58 -9.67
N ILE A 176 1.02 5.27 -10.23
CA ILE A 176 -0.20 4.66 -10.75
C ILE A 176 -0.04 4.49 -12.27
N PRO A 177 0.35 3.30 -12.75
CA PRO A 177 0.28 2.97 -14.16
C PRO A 177 -1.16 2.67 -14.60
N LEU A 178 -1.38 2.78 -15.91
CA LEU A 178 -2.48 2.12 -16.59
C LEU A 178 -1.91 0.82 -17.14
N ILE A 179 -2.42 -0.32 -16.70
CA ILE A 179 -2.09 -1.58 -17.35
C ILE A 179 -2.90 -1.62 -18.64
N PRO A 180 -2.26 -1.69 -19.83
CA PRO A 180 -3.00 -1.89 -21.05
C PRO A 180 -3.81 -3.17 -20.89
N GLU A 181 -5.14 -3.09 -21.08
CA GLU A 181 -5.95 -4.29 -21.18
C GLU A 181 -5.26 -5.25 -22.16
N PRO A 182 -5.20 -6.57 -21.90
CA PRO A 182 -4.63 -7.51 -22.84
C PRO A 182 -5.39 -7.32 -24.15
N SER A 183 -4.71 -6.69 -25.12
CA SER A 183 -5.34 -6.27 -26.37
C SER A 183 -6.11 -7.46 -26.95
N SER A 184 -7.32 -7.22 -27.44
CA SER A 184 -8.13 -8.24 -28.12
C SER A 184 -7.36 -8.97 -29.24
N LEU A 185 -6.26 -8.38 -29.73
CA LEU A 185 -5.25 -8.99 -30.58
C LEU A 185 -4.48 -10.17 -29.94
N ALA A 186 -4.15 -10.12 -28.65
CA ALA A 186 -3.54 -11.24 -27.93
C ALA A 186 -4.51 -12.42 -27.80
N ILE A 187 -5.80 -12.15 -27.56
CA ILE A 187 -6.86 -13.18 -27.54
C ILE A 187 -7.09 -13.74 -28.94
N LEU A 188 -7.11 -12.90 -29.97
CA LEU A 188 -7.18 -13.32 -31.38
C LEU A 188 -5.98 -14.19 -31.77
N GLY A 189 -4.77 -13.85 -31.33
CA GLY A 189 -3.56 -14.61 -31.56
C GLY A 189 -3.60 -15.99 -30.91
N VAL A 190 -4.02 -16.09 -29.65
CA VAL A 190 -4.22 -17.37 -28.96
C VAL A 190 -5.34 -18.18 -29.62
N GLY A 191 -6.46 -17.54 -29.98
CA GLY A 191 -7.55 -18.18 -30.70
C GLY A 191 -7.11 -18.77 -32.03
N ALA A 192 -6.37 -18.00 -32.84
CA ALA A 192 -5.82 -18.47 -34.11
C ALA A 192 -4.82 -19.63 -33.93
N ALA A 193 -3.98 -19.58 -32.90
CA ALA A 193 -3.06 -20.67 -32.58
C ALA A 193 -3.82 -21.96 -32.19
N CYS A 194 -4.85 -21.85 -31.35
CA CYS A 194 -5.70 -22.98 -30.98
C CYS A 194 -6.37 -23.61 -32.21
N PHE A 195 -6.90 -22.81 -33.15
CA PHE A 195 -7.48 -23.33 -34.39
C PHE A 195 -6.47 -24.05 -35.29
N GLN A 196 -5.20 -23.63 -35.33
CA GLN A 196 -4.18 -24.34 -36.09
C GLN A 196 -3.79 -25.70 -35.49
N PHE A 197 -3.82 -25.84 -34.16
CA PHE A 197 -3.59 -27.14 -33.50
C PHE A 197 -4.71 -28.16 -33.81
N PHE A 198 -5.97 -27.72 -33.89
CA PHE A 198 -7.08 -28.61 -34.25
C PHE A 198 -7.11 -28.98 -35.75
N ARG A 199 -6.51 -28.17 -36.62
CA ARG A 199 -6.46 -28.43 -38.07
C ARG A 199 -5.44 -29.52 -38.47
N ARG A 200 -4.44 -29.81 -37.63
CA ARG A 200 -3.37 -30.81 -37.93
C ARG A 200 -3.72 -32.27 -37.61
N ARG A 201 -4.94 -32.57 -37.14
CA ARG A 201 -5.38 -33.94 -36.81
C ARG A 201 -6.34 -34.54 -37.85
N ARG A 202 -5.99 -34.50 -39.12
CA ARG A 202 -6.59 -35.34 -40.17
C ARG A 202 -5.50 -36.01 -40.97
#